data_AF-A0A804RPV4-F1
#
_entry.id   AF-A0A804RPV4-F1
#
_cell.length_a   1.000
_cell.length_b   1.000
_cell.length_c   1.000
_cell.angle_alpha   90.00
_cell.angle_beta   90.00
_cell.angle_gamma   90.00
#
_symmetry.space_group_name_H-M   'P 1'
#
loop_
_entity.id
_entity.type
_entity.pdbx_description
1 polymer ?
#
loop_
_entity_poly.entity_id
_entity_poly.type
_entity_poly.pdbx_seq_one_letter_code
_entity_poly.pdbx_strand_id
1 'polypeptide(L)'
;MKVGPPLYFVVKDFNYSSASVDTNQICSISQCNSNSLLNEISRQSLSPETSYIAKPAASWLDDFLIWMSPEAFGCCRKFVNGSYCPPDDQPPCCQLDQVSGSCMTSKTCSNCTTCFLHSDLDNGRPSTTQFRDKLPWFLDALPSSDCSKGGKGAYSTSLDLSGYESGIIQASAFRTYHTPLNKQSDYVNSMRAARDFSSKMSRDLQMKIFPYSVFYIFFEQYLSVWKTAIMNICVCLGK
;
A
#
# COMPACT_ATOMS: atom_id res chain seq x y z
N MET A 1 14.59 20.31 4.99
CA MET A 1 14.09 18.92 5.03
C MET A 1 14.02 18.40 3.60
N LYS A 2 14.31 17.12 3.33
CA LYS A 2 14.32 16.56 1.96
C LYS A 2 12.94 16.09 1.47
N VAL A 3 11.99 15.92 2.38
CA VAL A 3 10.61 15.52 2.11
C VAL A 3 9.67 16.37 2.97
N GLY A 4 8.43 16.53 2.49
CA GLY A 4 7.35 17.21 3.20
C GLY A 4 6.46 16.24 3.98
N PRO A 5 5.22 16.66 4.29
CA PRO A 5 4.26 15.83 5.03
C PRO A 5 3.88 14.55 4.27
N PRO A 6 3.46 13.50 4.99
CA PRO A 6 2.99 12.26 4.37
C PRO A 6 1.70 12.49 3.58
N LEU A 7 1.57 11.76 2.47
CA LEU A 7 0.40 11.73 1.58
C LEU A 7 -0.05 10.28 1.45
N TYR A 8 -1.35 10.05 1.61
CA TYR A 8 -1.96 8.73 1.47
C TYR A 8 -2.93 8.75 0.30
N PHE A 9 -2.75 7.87 -0.67
CA PHE A 9 -3.77 7.57 -1.68
C PHE A 9 -4.63 6.43 -1.16
N VAL A 10 -5.89 6.73 -0.84
CA VAL A 10 -6.84 5.77 -0.31
C VAL A 10 -7.70 5.25 -1.45
N VAL A 11 -7.71 3.93 -1.63
CA VAL A 11 -8.57 3.20 -2.56
C VAL A 11 -9.69 2.57 -1.74
N LYS A 12 -10.94 2.80 -2.15
CA LYS A 12 -12.11 2.15 -1.54
C LYS A 12 -12.56 0.94 -2.36
N ASP A 13 -13.20 0.01 -1.69
CA ASP A 13 -13.90 -1.14 -2.29
C ASP A 13 -12.98 -1.99 -3.18
N PHE A 14 -11.73 -2.22 -2.78
CA PHE A 14 -10.76 -2.99 -3.57
C PHE A 14 -11.16 -4.47 -3.62
N ASN A 15 -11.55 -4.95 -4.80
CA ASN A 15 -11.92 -6.33 -5.03
C ASN A 15 -10.68 -7.15 -5.43
N TYR A 16 -10.16 -7.94 -4.48
CA TYR A 16 -8.96 -8.76 -4.68
C TYR A 16 -9.28 -10.16 -5.25
N SER A 17 -10.53 -10.43 -5.63
CA SER A 17 -10.88 -11.71 -6.24
C SER A 17 -10.12 -11.96 -7.54
N SER A 18 -9.82 -13.22 -7.85
CA SER A 18 -9.11 -13.58 -9.08
C SER A 18 -9.89 -13.26 -10.36
N ALA A 19 -11.21 -13.05 -10.27
CA ALA A 19 -12.03 -12.60 -11.38
C ALA A 19 -11.96 -11.07 -11.60
N SER A 20 -11.46 -10.33 -10.61
CA SER A 20 -11.32 -8.88 -10.66
C SER A 20 -10.01 -8.46 -11.34
N VAL A 21 -10.05 -7.32 -12.02
CA VAL A 21 -8.86 -6.69 -12.63
C VAL A 21 -8.14 -5.75 -11.67
N ASP A 22 -8.75 -5.41 -10.53
CA ASP A 22 -8.29 -4.35 -9.62
C ASP A 22 -6.83 -4.54 -9.17
N THR A 23 -6.42 -5.78 -8.87
CA THR A 23 -5.05 -6.07 -8.43
C THR A 23 -4.04 -5.53 -9.45
N ASN A 24 -4.25 -5.83 -10.74
CA ASN A 24 -3.37 -5.38 -11.83
C ASN A 24 -3.55 -3.90 -12.16
N GLN A 25 -4.69 -3.29 -11.82
CA GLN A 25 -4.91 -1.84 -11.90
C GLN A 25 -4.24 -1.06 -10.77
N ILE A 26 -3.87 -1.70 -9.65
CA ILE A 26 -3.23 -1.04 -8.52
C ILE A 26 -1.72 -1.29 -8.48
N CYS A 27 -1.28 -2.55 -8.58
CA CYS A 27 0.09 -3.00 -8.33
C CYS A 27 1.13 -2.40 -9.29
N SER A 28 2.42 -2.45 -8.95
CA SER A 28 3.53 -1.95 -9.80
C SER A 28 4.60 -2.99 -10.16
N ILE A 29 4.42 -4.24 -9.74
CA ILE A 29 5.32 -5.35 -10.07
C ILE A 29 5.08 -5.94 -11.46
N SER A 30 5.77 -7.04 -11.78
CA SER A 30 5.56 -7.79 -13.03
C SER A 30 4.08 -8.13 -13.23
N GLN A 31 3.64 -8.07 -14.49
CA GLN A 31 2.26 -8.33 -14.93
C GLN A 31 1.20 -7.32 -14.47
N CYS A 32 1.58 -6.28 -13.72
CA CYS A 32 0.67 -5.17 -13.44
C CYS A 32 0.52 -4.28 -14.68
N ASN A 33 -0.59 -3.55 -14.77
CA ASN A 33 -0.82 -2.64 -15.88
C ASN A 33 0.20 -1.49 -15.86
N SER A 34 0.66 -1.06 -17.03
CA SER A 34 1.61 0.07 -17.14
C SER A 34 1.02 1.39 -16.66
N ASN A 35 -0.31 1.53 -16.71
CA ASN A 35 -1.08 2.67 -16.20
C ASN A 35 -1.73 2.39 -14.83
N SER A 36 -1.23 1.41 -14.07
CA SER A 36 -1.72 1.12 -12.73
C SER A 36 -1.50 2.30 -11.77
N LEU A 37 -2.26 2.35 -10.68
CA LEU A 37 -2.18 3.41 -9.69
C LEU A 37 -0.75 3.65 -9.19
N LEU A 38 -0.04 2.59 -8.82
CA LEU A 38 1.30 2.73 -8.25
C LEU A 38 2.36 3.08 -9.30
N ASN A 39 2.23 2.57 -10.53
CA ASN A 39 3.08 3.01 -11.65
C ASN A 39 2.86 4.51 -11.94
N GLU A 40 1.62 4.97 -11.91
CA GLU A 40 1.27 6.37 -12.12
C GLU A 40 1.77 7.27 -10.99
N ILE A 41 1.65 6.86 -9.72
CA ILE A 41 2.25 7.60 -8.59
C ILE A 41 3.78 7.68 -8.74
N SER A 42 4.43 6.57 -9.11
CA SER A 42 5.86 6.54 -9.38
C SER A 42 6.23 7.53 -10.49
N ARG A 43 5.46 7.56 -11.58
CA ARG A 43 5.64 8.52 -12.68
C ARG A 43 5.46 9.98 -12.22
N GLN A 44 4.46 10.27 -11.40
CA GLN A 44 4.28 11.60 -10.82
C GLN A 44 5.47 12.04 -9.96
N SER A 45 6.12 11.10 -9.26
CA SER A 45 7.28 11.40 -8.42
C SER A 45 8.54 11.79 -9.21
N LEU A 46 8.57 11.54 -10.53
CA LEU A 46 9.64 12.00 -11.42
C LEU A 46 9.56 13.50 -11.76
N SER A 47 8.38 14.11 -11.56
CA SER A 47 8.15 15.55 -11.80
C SER A 47 7.65 16.25 -10.52
N PRO A 48 8.45 16.25 -9.44
CA PRO A 48 8.03 16.73 -8.12
C PRO A 48 7.63 18.21 -8.09
N GLU A 49 8.18 19.03 -8.99
CA GLU A 49 7.91 20.48 -9.09
C GLU A 49 6.45 20.79 -9.46
N THR A 50 5.77 19.87 -10.15
CA THR A 50 4.37 20.04 -10.58
C THR A 50 3.41 19.11 -9.84
N SER A 51 3.82 17.87 -9.58
CA SER A 51 2.98 16.88 -8.88
C SER A 51 2.95 17.10 -7.37
N TYR A 52 3.99 17.75 -6.81
CA TYR A 52 4.24 17.85 -5.38
C TYR A 52 4.37 16.48 -4.70
N ILE A 53 4.70 15.41 -5.44
CA ILE A 53 4.96 14.07 -4.90
C ILE A 53 6.48 13.85 -4.92
N ALA A 54 7.07 13.61 -3.76
CA ALA A 54 8.53 13.52 -3.64
C ALA A 54 9.09 12.11 -3.92
N LYS A 55 8.28 11.07 -3.74
CA LYS A 55 8.71 9.66 -3.84
C LYS A 55 7.60 8.75 -4.39
N PRO A 56 7.95 7.58 -4.95
CA PRO A 56 6.96 6.53 -5.18
C PRO A 56 6.24 6.14 -3.89
N ALA A 57 5.03 5.60 -4.01
CA ALA A 57 4.29 5.13 -2.84
C ALA A 57 4.79 3.75 -2.37
N ALA A 58 4.84 3.57 -1.06
CA ALA A 58 4.96 2.26 -0.44
C ALA A 58 3.69 1.44 -0.71
N SER A 59 3.87 0.17 -1.05
CA SER A 59 2.83 -0.71 -1.55
C SER A 59 2.78 -2.00 -0.77
N TRP A 60 1.78 -2.12 0.10
CA TRP A 60 1.48 -3.38 0.77
C TRP A 60 1.12 -4.48 -0.22
N LEU A 61 0.47 -4.13 -1.34
CA LEU A 61 0.03 -5.08 -2.35
C LEU A 61 1.23 -5.68 -3.09
N ASP A 62 2.18 -4.84 -3.51
CA ASP A 62 3.39 -5.31 -4.18
C ASP A 62 4.25 -6.14 -3.22
N ASP A 63 4.44 -5.65 -1.99
CA ASP A 63 5.22 -6.38 -0.99
C ASP A 63 4.55 -7.70 -0.59
N PHE A 64 3.21 -7.76 -0.53
CA PHE A 64 2.46 -8.99 -0.29
C PHE A 64 2.63 -10.00 -1.44
N LEU A 65 2.49 -9.54 -2.68
CA LEU A 65 2.66 -10.38 -3.87
C LEU A 65 4.10 -10.92 -3.97
N ILE A 66 5.11 -10.13 -3.59
CA ILE A 66 6.50 -10.58 -3.50
C ILE A 66 6.69 -11.57 -2.34
N TRP A 67 6.10 -11.29 -1.17
CA TRP A 67 6.23 -12.13 0.02
C TRP A 67 5.67 -13.55 -0.19
N MET A 68 4.60 -13.67 -0.96
CA MET A 68 4.00 -14.95 -1.32
C MET A 68 4.64 -15.63 -2.54
N SER A 69 5.51 -14.94 -3.25
CA SER A 69 6.19 -15.45 -4.46
C SER A 69 7.04 -16.67 -4.10
N PRO A 70 6.99 -17.77 -4.88
CA PRO A 70 7.82 -18.94 -4.61
C PRO A 70 9.33 -18.66 -4.69
N GLU A 71 9.74 -17.58 -5.37
CA GLU A 71 11.11 -17.09 -5.47
C GLU A 71 11.61 -16.44 -4.16
N ALA A 72 10.69 -15.99 -3.30
CA ALA A 72 10.99 -15.46 -1.97
C ALA A 72 11.00 -16.60 -0.93
N PHE A 73 11.92 -17.56 -1.09
CA PHE A 73 11.93 -18.84 -0.38
C PHE A 73 11.82 -18.74 1.16
N GLY A 74 12.40 -17.70 1.76
CA GLY A 74 12.40 -17.47 3.21
C GLY A 74 11.12 -16.81 3.77
N CYS A 75 10.20 -16.35 2.91
CA CYS A 75 9.09 -15.48 3.29
C CYS A 75 7.81 -16.24 3.65
N CYS A 76 6.94 -16.53 2.67
CA CYS A 76 5.73 -17.31 2.94
C CYS A 76 6.06 -18.79 3.03
N ARG A 77 6.12 -19.30 4.27
CA ARG A 77 6.34 -20.72 4.55
C ARG A 77 5.21 -21.30 5.39
N LYS A 78 5.01 -22.61 5.27
CA LYS A 78 4.05 -23.37 6.05
C LYS A 78 4.65 -24.67 6.54
N PHE A 79 4.25 -25.11 7.72
CA PHE A 79 4.51 -26.46 8.20
C PHE A 79 3.66 -27.48 7.42
N VAL A 80 4.02 -28.77 7.52
CA VAL A 80 3.25 -29.87 6.91
C VAL A 80 1.78 -29.89 7.37
N ASN A 81 1.50 -29.43 8.59
CA ASN A 81 0.13 -29.32 9.11
C ASN A 81 -0.66 -28.12 8.56
N GLY A 82 -0.06 -27.29 7.69
CA GLY A 82 -0.66 -26.10 7.09
C GLY A 82 -0.56 -24.83 7.93
N SER A 83 0.00 -24.87 9.14
CA SER A 83 0.21 -23.68 9.97
C SER A 83 1.37 -22.81 9.47
N TYR A 84 1.34 -21.52 9.83
CA TYR A 84 2.38 -20.57 9.46
C TYR A 84 3.74 -20.99 10.00
N CYS A 85 4.76 -20.98 9.13
CA CYS A 85 6.15 -21.16 9.51
C CYS A 85 6.91 -19.86 9.26
N PRO A 86 7.59 -19.28 10.27
CA PRO A 86 8.34 -18.06 10.08
C PRO A 86 9.65 -18.29 9.28
N PRO A 87 10.34 -17.20 8.89
CA PRO A 87 11.69 -17.28 8.35
C PRO A 87 12.67 -18.01 9.28
N ASP A 88 13.75 -18.58 8.73
CA ASP A 88 14.70 -19.40 9.51
C ASP A 88 15.47 -18.58 10.56
N ASP A 89 15.62 -17.28 10.35
CA ASP A 89 16.19 -16.30 11.28
C ASP A 89 15.19 -15.75 12.33
N GLN A 90 14.02 -16.37 12.49
CA GLN A 90 13.02 -16.01 13.50
C GLN A 90 12.59 -17.19 14.38
N PRO A 91 12.24 -16.96 15.66
CA PRO A 91 11.65 -18.00 16.51
C PRO A 91 10.31 -18.51 15.96
N PRO A 92 9.99 -19.83 16.08
CA PRO A 92 10.79 -20.87 16.75
C PRO A 92 11.84 -21.54 15.85
N CYS A 93 12.04 -21.06 14.61
CA CYS A 93 13.01 -21.61 13.66
C CYS A 93 14.45 -21.31 14.04
N CYS A 94 14.69 -20.30 14.87
CA CYS A 94 15.96 -20.08 15.53
C CYS A 94 15.80 -19.86 17.03
N GLN A 95 16.86 -20.19 17.76
CA GLN A 95 16.99 -19.85 19.18
C GLN A 95 17.89 -18.63 19.30
N LEU A 96 17.36 -17.58 19.91
CA LEU A 96 18.12 -16.39 20.26
C LEU A 96 19.12 -16.76 21.35
N ASP A 97 20.41 -16.68 21.03
CA ASP A 97 21.45 -16.68 22.05
C ASP A 97 21.38 -15.35 22.80
N GLN A 98 21.01 -15.40 24.09
CA GLN A 98 20.90 -14.21 24.94
C GLN A 98 22.23 -13.47 25.12
N VAL A 99 23.36 -14.16 24.93
CA VAL A 99 24.69 -13.56 25.10
C VAL A 99 25.13 -12.84 23.83
N SER A 100 24.99 -13.48 22.67
CA SER A 100 25.50 -12.95 21.40
C SER A 100 24.46 -12.13 20.63
N GLY A 101 23.18 -12.24 20.96
CA GLY A 101 22.06 -11.69 20.16
C GLY A 101 21.89 -12.36 18.79
N SER A 102 22.68 -13.40 18.51
CA SER A 102 22.66 -14.14 17.26
C SER A 102 21.57 -15.21 17.30
N CYS A 103 20.84 -15.37 16.19
CA CYS A 103 19.86 -16.46 16.07
C CYS A 103 20.53 -17.72 15.52
N MET A 104 20.60 -18.77 16.33
CA MET A 104 21.11 -20.08 15.91
C MET A 104 19.96 -20.91 15.32
N THR A 105 20.13 -21.41 14.10
CA THR A 105 19.11 -22.21 13.40
C THR A 105 18.74 -23.45 14.21
N SER A 106 17.46 -23.58 14.52
CA SER A 106 16.84 -24.73 15.17
C SER A 106 16.30 -25.71 14.14
N LYS A 107 16.32 -27.01 14.45
CA LYS A 107 15.67 -28.03 13.62
C LYS A 107 14.14 -27.99 13.67
N THR A 108 13.53 -27.13 14.50
CA THR A 108 12.07 -27.03 14.65
C THR A 108 11.36 -26.80 13.32
N CYS A 109 11.97 -26.04 12.40
CA CYS A 109 11.37 -25.69 11.11
C CYS A 109 11.89 -26.54 9.94
N SER A 110 12.50 -27.70 10.20
CA SER A 110 13.06 -28.56 9.13
C SER A 110 11.99 -29.13 8.19
N ASN A 111 10.73 -29.15 8.62
CA ASN A 111 9.58 -29.62 7.84
C ASN A 111 8.76 -28.46 7.22
N CYS A 112 9.30 -27.25 7.18
CA CYS A 112 8.66 -26.13 6.52
C CYS A 112 8.90 -26.16 5.01
N THR A 113 7.87 -25.82 4.24
CA THR A 113 7.94 -25.64 2.79
C THR A 113 7.49 -24.24 2.42
N THR A 114 7.77 -23.78 1.21
CA THR A 114 7.12 -22.57 0.68
C THR A 114 5.61 -22.75 0.68
N CYS A 115 4.87 -21.66 0.81
CA CYS A 115 3.40 -21.68 0.80
C CYS A 115 2.85 -22.24 -0.50
N PHE A 116 3.48 -21.86 -1.62
CA PHE A 116 3.03 -22.15 -2.98
C PHE A 116 4.22 -22.56 -3.86
N LEU A 117 3.93 -23.40 -4.84
CA LEU A 117 4.76 -23.65 -6.01
C LEU A 117 4.26 -22.79 -7.17
N HIS A 118 5.05 -22.67 -8.24
CA HIS A 118 4.62 -21.95 -9.44
C HIS A 118 3.34 -22.53 -10.05
N SER A 119 3.15 -23.85 -9.97
CA SER A 119 1.94 -24.54 -10.44
C SER A 119 0.68 -24.20 -9.65
N ASP A 120 0.83 -23.70 -8.42
CA ASP A 120 -0.30 -23.38 -7.55
C ASP A 120 -0.85 -21.97 -7.80
N LEU A 121 -0.13 -21.16 -8.59
CA LEU A 121 -0.46 -19.77 -8.90
C LEU A 121 -0.91 -19.65 -10.36
N ASP A 122 -1.95 -18.87 -10.60
CA ASP A 122 -2.42 -18.58 -11.97
C ASP A 122 -1.58 -17.44 -12.55
N ASN A 123 -0.68 -17.77 -13.46
CA ASN A 123 0.29 -16.81 -14.02
C ASN A 123 1.06 -16.05 -12.92
N GLY A 124 1.40 -16.70 -11.80
CA GLY A 124 2.09 -16.03 -10.69
C GLY A 124 1.19 -15.10 -9.85
N ARG A 125 -0.14 -15.16 -10.03
CA ARG A 125 -1.12 -14.51 -9.15
C ARG A 125 -1.82 -15.54 -8.25
N PRO A 126 -2.10 -15.18 -6.99
CA PRO A 126 -2.88 -16.04 -6.12
C PRO A 126 -4.35 -16.06 -6.49
N SER A 127 -5.01 -17.19 -6.20
CA SER A 127 -6.47 -17.26 -6.18
C SER A 127 -7.05 -16.42 -5.04
N THR A 128 -8.35 -16.10 -5.12
CA THR A 128 -9.06 -15.37 -4.06
C THR A 128 -8.89 -16.01 -2.68
N THR A 129 -8.90 -17.35 -2.61
CA THR A 129 -8.77 -18.08 -1.35
C THR A 129 -7.34 -18.03 -0.82
N GLN A 130 -6.34 -18.15 -1.68
CA GLN A 130 -4.93 -18.01 -1.31
C GLN A 130 -4.62 -16.60 -0.82
N PHE A 131 -5.11 -15.57 -1.51
CA PHE A 131 -4.99 -14.18 -1.10
C PHE A 131 -5.61 -13.99 0.29
N ARG A 132 -6.86 -14.47 0.46
CA ARG A 132 -7.60 -14.38 1.72
C ARG A 132 -6.88 -15.02 2.90
N ASP A 133 -6.35 -16.21 2.67
CA ASP A 133 -5.73 -17.01 3.73
C ASP A 133 -4.35 -16.48 4.12
N LYS A 134 -3.61 -15.87 3.18
CA LYS A 134 -2.21 -15.46 3.40
C LYS A 134 -2.01 -13.99 3.73
N LEU A 135 -2.96 -13.11 3.43
CA LEU A 135 -2.83 -11.70 3.79
C LEU A 135 -2.69 -11.49 5.32
N PRO A 136 -3.46 -12.18 6.20
CA PRO A 136 -3.28 -12.00 7.65
C PRO A 136 -1.89 -12.43 8.12
N TRP A 137 -1.33 -13.49 7.53
CA TRP A 137 0.04 -13.93 7.84
C TRP A 137 1.06 -12.86 7.44
N PHE A 138 0.93 -12.28 6.26
CA PHE A 138 1.80 -11.18 5.81
C PHE A 138 1.72 -9.96 6.73
N LEU A 139 0.51 -9.55 7.14
CA LEU A 139 0.32 -8.38 8.00
C LEU A 139 0.86 -8.58 9.41
N ASP A 140 1.01 -9.83 9.87
CA ASP A 140 1.65 -10.16 11.15
C ASP A 140 3.14 -10.53 11.01
N ALA A 141 3.63 -10.78 9.79
CA ALA A 141 5.03 -11.13 9.54
C ALA A 141 5.98 -9.95 9.82
N LEU A 142 7.01 -10.23 10.61
CA LEU A 142 8.11 -9.29 10.90
C LEU A 142 9.17 -9.36 9.79
N PRO A 143 9.70 -8.21 9.32
CA PRO A 143 10.82 -8.22 8.40
C PRO A 143 12.11 -8.70 9.10
N SER A 144 12.93 -9.48 8.39
CA SER A 144 14.23 -9.98 8.84
C SER A 144 15.24 -10.11 7.69
N SER A 145 16.42 -10.66 7.96
CA SER A 145 17.46 -10.88 6.94
C SER A 145 17.04 -11.92 5.90
N ASP A 146 16.42 -13.01 6.33
CA ASP A 146 15.93 -14.07 5.43
C ASP A 146 14.68 -13.63 4.66
N CYS A 147 13.88 -12.73 5.23
CA CYS A 147 12.73 -12.14 4.56
C CYS A 147 12.58 -10.65 4.86
N SER A 148 13.10 -9.82 3.97
CA SER A 148 13.00 -8.35 4.10
C SER A 148 11.56 -7.80 3.97
N LYS A 149 10.63 -8.58 3.40
CA LYS A 149 9.24 -8.18 3.17
C LYS A 149 8.36 -8.67 4.30
N GLY A 150 7.96 -7.78 5.21
CA GLY A 150 7.01 -8.07 6.28
C GLY A 150 5.98 -6.96 6.38
N GLY A 151 4.71 -7.31 6.53
CA GLY A 151 3.63 -6.32 6.62
C GLY A 151 3.50 -5.68 8.00
N LYS A 152 4.03 -6.32 9.04
CA LYS A 152 3.91 -5.84 10.41
C LYS A 152 4.66 -4.52 10.60
N GLY A 153 3.98 -3.54 11.17
CA GLY A 153 4.51 -2.19 11.43
C GLY A 153 4.47 -1.25 10.22
N ALA A 154 4.65 -1.76 8.99
CA ALA A 154 4.57 -0.93 7.78
C ALA A 154 3.14 -0.78 7.24
N TYR A 155 2.37 -1.87 7.24
CA TYR A 155 1.08 -1.96 6.54
C TYR A 155 -0.09 -2.44 7.41
N SER A 156 0.16 -2.82 8.66
CA SER A 156 -0.87 -3.33 9.59
C SER A 156 -2.02 -2.34 9.83
N THR A 157 -1.80 -1.03 9.63
CA THR A 157 -2.83 0.01 9.74
C THR A 157 -3.26 0.60 8.39
N SER A 158 -2.75 0.06 7.28
CA SER A 158 -3.03 0.58 5.94
C SER A 158 -4.27 -0.04 5.31
N LEU A 159 -4.88 -1.04 5.96
CA LEU A 159 -5.99 -1.83 5.43
C LEU A 159 -7.14 -1.87 6.41
N ASP A 160 -8.34 -1.66 5.89
CA ASP A 160 -9.59 -1.95 6.58
C ASP A 160 -10.09 -3.33 6.16
N LEU A 161 -9.90 -4.29 7.07
CA LEU A 161 -10.30 -5.69 6.89
C LEU A 161 -11.73 -5.97 7.38
N SER A 162 -12.53 -4.95 7.68
CA SER A 162 -13.94 -5.15 7.99
C SER A 162 -14.67 -5.76 6.77
N GLY A 163 -15.30 -6.92 6.97
CA GLY A 163 -15.96 -7.64 5.86
C GLY A 163 -15.02 -8.31 4.86
N TYR A 164 -13.74 -8.48 5.21
CA TYR A 164 -12.71 -9.08 4.35
C TYR A 164 -13.10 -10.43 3.73
N GLU A 165 -13.91 -11.24 4.42
CA GLU A 165 -14.34 -12.55 3.94
C GLU A 165 -15.06 -12.53 2.58
N SER A 166 -15.66 -11.39 2.23
CA SER A 166 -16.41 -11.16 0.99
C SER A 166 -15.55 -11.07 -0.28
N GLY A 167 -14.22 -11.00 -0.18
CA GLY A 167 -13.35 -10.76 -1.33
C GLY A 167 -13.09 -9.28 -1.61
N ILE A 168 -13.54 -8.38 -0.73
CA ILE A 168 -13.41 -6.93 -0.86
C ILE A 168 -12.69 -6.36 0.36
N ILE A 169 -11.70 -5.50 0.13
CA ILE A 169 -11.05 -4.66 1.13
C ILE A 169 -11.71 -3.28 1.08
N GLN A 170 -12.39 -2.89 2.16
CA GLN A 170 -13.21 -1.68 2.20
C GLN A 170 -12.39 -0.41 1.96
N ALA A 171 -11.20 -0.35 2.56
CA ALA A 171 -10.27 0.74 2.36
C ALA A 171 -8.82 0.24 2.40
N SER A 172 -8.01 0.74 1.48
CA SER A 172 -6.58 0.47 1.38
C SER A 172 -5.84 1.78 1.16
N ALA A 173 -4.78 2.04 1.92
CA ALA A 173 -3.98 3.25 1.83
C ALA A 173 -2.55 2.97 1.31
N PHE A 174 -2.14 3.75 0.31
CA PHE A 174 -0.78 3.76 -0.24
C PHE A 174 -0.06 5.03 0.16
N ARG A 175 0.99 4.90 0.96
CA ARG A 175 1.71 6.03 1.57
C ARG A 175 2.85 6.52 0.68
N THR A 176 2.89 7.82 0.44
CA THR A 176 4.03 8.56 -0.11
C THR A 176 4.25 9.84 0.72
N TYR A 177 5.03 10.79 0.19
CA TYR A 177 5.32 12.08 0.79
C TYR A 177 5.17 13.19 -0.23
N HIS A 178 4.70 14.33 0.23
CA HIS A 178 4.81 15.55 -0.53
C HIS A 178 6.26 16.04 -0.64
N THR A 179 6.51 16.90 -1.61
CA THR A 179 7.72 17.75 -1.62
C THR A 179 7.75 18.68 -0.40
N PRO A 180 8.90 19.26 -0.04
CA PRO A 180 8.95 20.27 1.02
C PRO A 180 8.02 21.45 0.71
N LEU A 181 6.96 21.61 1.51
CA LEU A 181 5.96 22.69 1.37
C LEU A 181 6.30 23.78 2.39
N ASN A 182 6.59 25.00 1.95
CA ASN A 182 7.03 26.07 2.84
C ASN A 182 6.12 27.30 2.82
N LYS A 183 5.38 27.52 1.74
CA LYS A 183 4.45 28.64 1.58
C LYS A 183 3.01 28.14 1.56
N GLN A 184 2.07 29.02 1.93
CA GLN A 184 0.64 28.74 1.82
C GLN A 184 0.23 28.28 0.41
N SER A 185 0.81 28.90 -0.63
CA SER A 185 0.60 28.50 -2.02
C SER A 185 0.99 27.05 -2.27
N ASP A 186 2.06 26.57 -1.64
CA ASP A 186 2.58 25.22 -1.85
C ASP A 186 1.60 24.20 -1.29
N TYR A 187 1.07 24.44 -0.08
CA TYR A 187 0.03 23.59 0.54
C TYR A 187 -1.26 23.53 -0.30
N VAL A 188 -1.71 24.67 -0.82
CA VAL A 188 -2.93 24.72 -1.65
C VAL A 188 -2.70 24.03 -3.01
N ASN A 189 -1.56 24.28 -3.64
CA ASN A 189 -1.23 23.72 -4.95
C ASN A 189 -0.93 22.22 -4.87
N SER A 190 -0.24 21.74 -3.84
CA SER A 190 0.03 20.32 -3.64
C SER A 190 -1.24 19.52 -3.42
N MET A 191 -2.18 20.05 -2.62
CA MET A 191 -3.48 19.46 -2.40
C MET A 191 -4.31 19.44 -3.69
N ARG A 192 -4.30 20.53 -4.46
CA ARG A 192 -4.99 20.60 -5.76
C ARG A 192 -4.43 19.56 -6.72
N ALA A 193 -3.11 19.51 -6.89
CA ALA A 193 -2.43 18.54 -7.76
C ALA A 193 -2.76 17.09 -7.37
N ALA A 194 -2.73 16.76 -6.07
CA ALA A 194 -3.08 15.43 -5.60
C ALA A 194 -4.55 15.07 -5.85
N ARG A 195 -5.48 16.02 -5.65
CA ARG A 195 -6.92 15.82 -5.92
C ARG A 195 -7.19 15.63 -7.42
N ASP A 196 -6.56 16.42 -8.27
CA ASP A 196 -6.68 16.32 -9.72
C ASP A 196 -6.14 14.97 -10.21
N PHE A 197 -4.97 14.55 -9.71
CA PHE A 197 -4.39 13.24 -9.99
C PHE A 197 -5.30 12.11 -9.53
N SER A 198 -5.78 12.12 -8.28
CA SER A 198 -6.64 11.05 -7.75
C SER A 198 -7.99 10.97 -8.48
N SER A 199 -8.55 12.12 -8.87
CA SER A 199 -9.80 12.18 -9.63
C SER A 199 -9.61 11.64 -11.04
N LYS A 200 -8.47 11.91 -11.67
CA LYS A 200 -8.10 11.30 -12.95
C LYS A 200 -7.97 9.79 -12.81
N MET A 201 -7.17 9.31 -11.87
CA MET A 201 -6.99 7.87 -11.64
C MET A 201 -8.30 7.17 -11.30
N SER A 202 -9.18 7.82 -10.53
CA SER A 202 -10.50 7.26 -10.21
C SER A 202 -11.36 7.04 -11.47
N ARG A 203 -11.34 8.00 -12.41
CA ARG A 203 -12.07 7.86 -13.68
C ARG A 203 -11.42 6.83 -14.60
N ASP A 204 -10.10 6.87 -14.73
CA ASP A 204 -9.37 6.02 -15.68
C ASP A 204 -9.43 4.53 -15.25
N LEU A 205 -9.39 4.25 -13.94
CA LEU A 205 -9.43 2.91 -13.39
C LEU A 205 -10.83 2.44 -12.99
N GLN A 206 -11.84 3.32 -12.99
CA GLN A 206 -13.19 3.06 -12.46
C GLN A 206 -13.19 2.63 -10.98
N MET A 207 -12.28 3.20 -10.19
CA MET A 207 -12.13 2.94 -8.75
C MET A 207 -12.34 4.23 -7.96
N LYS A 208 -12.80 4.15 -6.71
CA LYS A 208 -12.90 5.32 -5.83
C LYS A 208 -11.55 5.58 -5.17
N ILE A 209 -10.82 6.58 -5.63
CA ILE A 209 -9.49 6.94 -5.13
C ILE A 209 -9.51 8.39 -4.66
N PHE A 210 -9.01 8.63 -3.44
CA PHE A 210 -8.88 10.00 -2.94
C PHE A 210 -7.57 10.19 -2.17
N PRO A 211 -6.99 11.40 -2.21
CA PRO A 211 -5.78 11.72 -1.50
C PRO A 211 -6.11 12.24 -0.10
N TYR A 212 -5.30 11.87 0.88
CA TYR A 212 -5.38 12.37 2.25
C TYR A 212 -4.00 12.80 2.74
N SER A 213 -3.93 13.99 3.31
CA SER A 213 -2.81 14.44 4.14
C SER A 213 -3.36 15.27 5.29
N VAL A 214 -2.65 15.28 6.41
CA VAL A 214 -3.12 15.91 7.67
C VAL A 214 -3.50 17.38 7.49
N PHE A 215 -2.84 18.11 6.59
CA PHE A 215 -3.07 19.53 6.40
C PHE A 215 -4.24 19.85 5.46
N TYR A 216 -4.77 18.87 4.71
CA TYR A 216 -5.81 19.13 3.71
C TYR A 216 -7.04 19.81 4.30
N ILE A 217 -7.46 19.39 5.50
CA ILE A 217 -8.62 19.96 6.18
C ILE A 217 -8.49 21.46 6.46
N PHE A 218 -7.28 21.94 6.75
CA PHE A 218 -7.05 23.36 7.07
C PHE A 218 -6.97 24.23 5.81
N PHE A 219 -6.46 23.67 4.71
CA PHE A 219 -6.23 24.42 3.48
C PHE A 219 -7.35 24.29 2.45
N GLU A 220 -8.28 23.35 2.61
CA GLU A 220 -9.38 23.10 1.67
C GLU A 220 -10.22 24.35 1.38
N GLN A 221 -10.48 25.18 2.42
CA GLN A 221 -11.22 26.43 2.27
C GLN A 221 -10.62 27.37 1.21
N TYR A 222 -9.29 27.38 1.04
CA TYR A 222 -8.63 28.26 0.08
C TYR A 222 -8.83 27.83 -1.37
N LEU A 223 -9.37 26.63 -1.64
CA LEU A 223 -9.73 26.21 -2.99
C LEU A 223 -11.01 26.90 -3.49
N SER A 224 -11.95 27.20 -2.60
CA SER A 224 -13.26 27.78 -2.92
C SER A 224 -13.47 29.20 -2.36
N VAL A 225 -12.53 29.71 -1.55
CA VAL A 225 -12.64 31.02 -0.88
C VAL A 225 -13.07 32.15 -1.81
N TRP A 226 -12.54 32.18 -3.04
CA TRP A 226 -12.88 33.22 -4.01
C TRP A 226 -14.34 33.12 -4.48
N LYS A 227 -14.86 31.91 -4.69
CA LYS A 227 -16.27 31.69 -5.06
C LYS A 227 -17.19 32.10 -3.92
N THR A 228 -16.86 31.69 -2.70
CA THR A 228 -17.62 32.02 -1.50
C THR A 228 -17.61 33.53 -1.23
N ALA A 229 -16.46 34.19 -1.41
CA ALA A 229 -16.35 35.63 -1.26
C ALA A 229 -17.21 36.40 -2.27
N ILE A 230 -17.15 36.02 -3.56
CA ILE A 230 -17.99 36.63 -4.60
C ILE A 230 -19.47 36.41 -4.27
N MET A 231 -19.87 35.19 -3.92
CA MET A 231 -21.26 34.89 -3.57
C MET A 231 -21.75 35.73 -2.39
N ASN A 232 -20.94 35.84 -1.33
CA ASN A 232 -21.29 36.65 -0.15
C ASN A 232 -21.40 38.15 -0.50
N ILE A 233 -20.46 38.68 -1.28
CA ILE A 233 -20.50 40.09 -1.73
C ILE A 233 -21.75 40.35 -2.57
N CYS A 234 -22.08 39.46 -3.52
CA CYS A 234 -23.29 39.57 -4.33
C CYS A 234 -24.57 39.52 -3.50
N VAL A 235 -24.65 38.64 -2.49
CA VAL A 235 -25.80 38.58 -1.57
C VAL A 235 -25.92 39.84 -0.72
N CYS A 236 -24.81 40.44 -0.30
CA CYS A 236 -24.82 41.69 0.44
C CYS A 236 -25.21 42.90 -0.42
N LEU A 237 -24.79 42.95 -1.69
CA LEU A 237 -25.14 44.02 -2.63
C LEU A 237 -26.54 43.87 -3.23
N GLY A 238 -27.09 42.66 -3.24
CA GLY A 238 -28.45 42.39 -3.70
C GLY A 238 -29.54 42.63 -2.64
N LYS A 239 -29.15 43.07 -1.43
CA LYS A 239 -30.05 43.59 -0.38
C LYS A 239 -29.95 45.11 -0.32
#